data_AF-A0A6C0CN86-F1
#
_entry.id   AF-A0A6C0CN86-F1
#
_cell.length_a   1.000
_cell.length_b   1.000
_cell.length_c   1.000
_cell.angle_alpha   90.00
_cell.angle_beta   90.00
_cell.angle_gamma   90.00
#
_symmetry.space_group_name_H-M   'P 1'
#
loop_
_entity.id
_entity.type
_entity.pdbx_description
1 polymer ?
#
loop_
_entity_poly.entity_id
_entity_poly.type
_entity_poly.pdbx_seq_one_letter_code
_entity_poly.pdbx_strand_id
1 'polypeptide(L)'
;MNIIHKFLINVIYYFKVVTKILSNKHDYKIQTKCIEYYVDHDKSKKTDDPFWKKELKYLTKKSTNYYTDVDADFNIPNPPECVIRMIIRVKFWYDTKSYKYITYDNNHAWPPRKRTNMIFNLPLSSAVLLDEGDKPVKDLLCKISRYAGPFSDFYNEKIEIKDMFWYEDSTYEKFPKIKIKNIVGMNKTIDVKTGYISDLHLP
;
A
#
# COMPACT_ATOMS: atom_id res chain seq x y z
N MET A 1 -49.63 2.59 3.19
CA MET A 1 -48.26 2.99 2.77
C MET A 1 -47.17 2.71 3.81
N ASN A 2 -47.38 2.93 5.12
CA ASN A 2 -46.33 2.74 6.14
C ASN A 2 -45.86 1.30 6.40
N ILE A 3 -46.72 0.29 6.24
CA ILE A 3 -46.38 -1.11 6.56
C ILE A 3 -45.45 -1.71 5.50
N ILE A 4 -45.76 -1.50 4.22
CA ILE A 4 -44.93 -1.96 3.09
C ILE A 4 -43.55 -1.28 3.14
N HIS A 5 -43.49 0.02 3.46
CA HIS A 5 -42.23 0.75 3.59
C HIS A 5 -41.36 0.23 4.75
N LYS A 6 -41.96 -0.01 5.92
CA LYS A 6 -41.26 -0.62 7.08
C LYS A 6 -40.78 -2.03 6.78
N PHE A 7 -41.59 -2.83 6.07
CA PHE A 7 -41.22 -4.16 5.63
C PHE A 7 -40.04 -4.12 4.65
N LEU A 8 -40.08 -3.25 3.64
CA LEU A 8 -39.01 -3.10 2.66
C LEU A 8 -37.69 -2.70 3.33
N ILE A 9 -37.72 -1.75 4.27
CA ILE A 9 -36.55 -1.32 5.04
C ILE A 9 -35.97 -2.50 5.84
N ASN A 10 -36.83 -3.26 6.51
CA ASN A 10 -36.38 -4.44 7.28
C ASN A 10 -35.80 -5.53 6.38
N VAL A 11 -36.40 -5.81 5.22
CA VAL A 11 -35.87 -6.78 4.25
C VAL A 11 -34.52 -6.32 3.70
N ILE A 12 -34.39 -5.05 3.31
CA ILE A 12 -33.12 -4.48 2.83
C ILE A 12 -32.05 -4.55 3.93
N TYR A 13 -32.41 -4.22 5.18
CA TYR A 13 -31.50 -4.33 6.31
C TYR A 13 -31.05 -5.78 6.53
N TYR A 14 -31.99 -6.72 6.56
CA TYR A 14 -31.70 -8.14 6.78
C TYR A 14 -30.82 -8.69 5.65
N PHE A 15 -31.14 -8.36 4.41
CA PHE A 15 -30.34 -8.74 3.25
C PHE A 15 -28.92 -8.16 3.33
N LYS A 16 -28.77 -6.89 3.73
CA LYS A 16 -27.46 -6.27 3.98
C LYS A 16 -26.68 -6.95 5.10
N VAL A 17 -27.34 -7.35 6.18
CA VAL A 17 -26.72 -8.07 7.31
C VAL A 17 -26.27 -9.47 6.86
N VAL A 18 -27.14 -10.22 6.19
CA VAL A 18 -26.84 -11.59 5.71
C VAL A 18 -25.72 -11.57 4.68
N THR A 19 -25.77 -10.66 3.70
CA THR A 19 -24.68 -10.50 2.72
C THR A 19 -23.37 -10.06 3.36
N LYS A 20 -23.42 -9.18 4.37
CA LYS A 20 -22.24 -8.80 5.15
C LYS A 20 -21.66 -9.99 5.89
N ILE A 21 -22.48 -10.84 6.52
CA ILE A 21 -22.03 -12.04 7.24
C ILE A 21 -21.41 -13.06 6.28
N LEU A 22 -22.07 -13.35 5.16
CA LEU A 22 -21.59 -14.32 4.16
C LEU A 22 -20.34 -13.85 3.42
N SER A 23 -20.21 -12.54 3.22
CA SER A 23 -19.05 -11.93 2.57
C SER A 23 -18.01 -11.41 3.57
N ASN A 24 -18.19 -11.68 4.88
CA ASN A 24 -17.34 -11.08 5.90
C ASN A 24 -15.96 -11.71 5.82
N LYS A 25 -15.05 -11.00 5.16
CA LYS A 25 -13.63 -11.33 5.21
C LYS A 25 -13.13 -10.77 6.53
N HIS A 26 -12.57 -11.64 7.37
CA HIS A 26 -12.04 -11.24 8.67
C HIS A 26 -11.11 -10.03 8.51
N ASP A 27 -11.26 -9.07 9.42
CA ASP A 27 -10.40 -7.90 9.43
C ASP A 27 -8.94 -8.34 9.53
N TYR A 28 -8.09 -7.67 8.75
CA TYR A 28 -6.67 -7.98 8.58
C TYR A 28 -6.36 -9.35 7.97
N LYS A 29 -7.34 -10.03 7.35
CA LYS A 29 -7.06 -11.21 6.53
C LYS A 29 -6.18 -10.82 5.35
N ILE A 30 -4.96 -11.35 5.33
CA ILE A 30 -4.01 -11.17 4.23
C ILE A 30 -4.58 -11.84 2.97
N GLN A 31 -4.52 -11.10 1.87
CA GLN A 31 -4.82 -11.57 0.52
C GLN A 31 -3.56 -12.06 -0.18
N THR A 32 -2.53 -11.23 -0.16
CA THR A 32 -1.25 -11.46 -0.82
C THR A 32 -0.17 -10.79 0.02
N LYS A 33 0.97 -11.45 0.15
CA LYS A 33 2.18 -10.89 0.74
C LYS A 33 3.30 -11.08 -0.27
N CYS A 34 3.97 -9.98 -0.58
CA CYS A 34 5.00 -9.95 -1.61
C CYS A 34 6.24 -9.25 -1.05
N ILE A 35 7.41 -9.70 -1.49
CA ILE A 35 8.69 -9.07 -1.19
C ILE A 35 9.23 -8.56 -2.51
N GLU A 36 9.45 -7.26 -2.61
CA GLU A 36 10.21 -6.63 -3.70
C GLU A 36 11.59 -6.28 -3.16
N TYR A 37 12.64 -6.59 -3.91
CA TYR A 37 13.99 -6.36 -3.46
C TYR A 37 14.94 -6.00 -4.61
N TYR A 38 15.89 -5.14 -4.27
CA TYR A 38 16.89 -4.62 -5.21
C TYR A 38 18.24 -5.23 -4.89
N VAL A 39 18.93 -5.68 -5.92
CA VAL A 39 20.20 -6.39 -5.80
C VAL A 39 21.33 -5.58 -6.44
N ASP A 40 22.40 -5.43 -5.68
CA ASP A 40 23.71 -5.04 -6.17
C ASP A 40 24.52 -6.31 -6.47
N HIS A 41 24.85 -6.50 -7.75
CA HIS A 41 25.53 -7.71 -8.22
C HIS A 41 27.01 -7.77 -7.86
N ASP A 42 27.60 -6.66 -7.43
CA ASP A 42 29.02 -6.57 -7.06
C ASP A 42 29.26 -6.98 -5.59
N LYS A 43 28.20 -7.03 -4.79
CA LYS A 43 28.25 -7.40 -3.37
C LYS A 43 28.13 -8.92 -3.11
N SER A 44 28.52 -9.31 -1.89
CA SER A 44 28.51 -10.71 -1.46
C SER A 44 27.11 -11.33 -1.46
N LYS A 45 26.98 -12.48 -2.12
CA LYS A 45 25.76 -13.29 -2.18
C LYS A 45 25.72 -14.39 -1.11
N LYS A 46 26.60 -14.33 -0.11
CA LYS A 46 26.68 -15.34 0.94
C LYS A 46 25.48 -15.19 1.89
N THR A 47 24.77 -16.28 2.11
CA THR A 47 23.70 -16.40 3.09
C THR A 47 23.58 -17.85 3.50
N ASP A 48 23.20 -18.09 4.75
CA ASP A 48 22.88 -19.43 5.24
C ASP A 48 21.39 -19.75 5.13
N ASP A 49 20.56 -18.73 4.94
CA ASP A 49 19.12 -18.83 4.91
C ASP A 49 18.61 -19.57 3.65
N PRO A 50 17.76 -20.61 3.79
CA PRO A 50 17.26 -21.38 2.66
C PRO A 50 16.42 -20.59 1.66
N PHE A 51 15.63 -19.62 2.13
CA PHE A 51 14.80 -18.78 1.26
C PHE A 51 15.70 -17.92 0.38
N TRP A 52 16.66 -17.19 0.96
CA TRP A 52 17.59 -16.39 0.17
C TRP A 52 18.47 -17.24 -0.74
N LYS A 53 18.95 -18.41 -0.30
CA LYS A 53 19.68 -19.35 -1.18
C LYS A 53 18.88 -19.75 -2.42
N LYS A 54 17.56 -19.89 -2.31
CA LYS A 54 16.68 -20.19 -3.43
C LYS A 54 16.54 -18.97 -4.35
N GLU A 55 16.20 -17.81 -3.79
CA GLU A 55 16.00 -16.58 -4.57
C GLU A 55 17.28 -16.16 -5.32
N LEU A 56 18.45 -16.31 -4.68
CA LEU A 56 19.74 -15.95 -5.27
C LEU A 56 20.09 -16.78 -6.52
N LYS A 57 19.53 -17.99 -6.69
CA LYS A 57 19.76 -18.83 -7.88
C LYS A 57 19.11 -18.26 -9.15
N TYR A 58 18.04 -17.49 -8.99
CA TYR A 58 17.29 -16.91 -10.11
C TYR A 58 17.80 -15.51 -10.50
N LEU A 59 18.81 -15.00 -9.79
CA LEU A 59 19.41 -13.71 -10.12
C LEU A 59 20.10 -13.76 -11.49
N THR A 60 19.79 -12.74 -12.28
CA THR A 60 20.41 -12.51 -13.59
C THR A 60 21.11 -11.16 -13.56
N LYS A 61 22.33 -11.07 -14.11
CA LYS A 61 23.09 -9.80 -14.16
C LYS A 61 22.38 -8.66 -14.93
N LYS A 62 21.30 -8.97 -15.65
CA LYS A 62 20.54 -8.01 -16.46
C LYS A 62 19.47 -7.25 -15.67
N SER A 63 18.98 -7.81 -14.56
CA SER A 63 17.96 -7.17 -13.74
C SER A 63 18.53 -6.79 -12.38
N THR A 64 18.11 -5.65 -11.85
CA THR A 64 18.46 -5.19 -10.50
C THR A 64 17.27 -5.21 -9.55
N ASN A 65 16.04 -5.34 -10.06
CA ASN A 65 14.82 -5.45 -9.27
C ASN A 65 14.19 -6.84 -9.44
N TYR A 66 13.72 -7.41 -8.34
CA TYR A 66 13.08 -8.71 -8.27
C TYR A 66 11.89 -8.66 -7.30
N TYR A 67 10.92 -9.53 -7.53
CA TYR A 67 9.82 -9.71 -6.60
C TYR A 67 9.48 -11.19 -6.44
N THR A 68 8.95 -11.54 -5.28
CA THR A 68 8.52 -12.89 -4.97
C THR A 68 7.29 -12.87 -4.06
N ASP A 69 6.36 -13.77 -4.32
CA ASP A 69 5.18 -13.96 -3.49
C ASP A 69 5.52 -14.93 -2.35
N VAL A 70 5.07 -14.60 -1.15
CA VAL A 70 5.27 -15.43 0.04
C VAL A 70 3.94 -15.68 0.74
N ASP A 71 3.90 -16.76 1.51
CA ASP A 71 2.72 -17.10 2.30
C ASP A 71 2.42 -16.01 3.36
N ALA A 72 1.16 -15.91 3.75
CA ALA A 72 0.67 -14.85 4.63
C ALA A 72 1.40 -14.81 5.99
N ASP A 73 1.70 -15.99 6.55
CA ASP A 73 2.39 -16.23 7.82
C ASP A 73 3.91 -16.38 7.67
N PHE A 74 4.45 -16.29 6.44
CA PHE A 74 5.88 -16.43 6.21
C PHE A 74 6.68 -15.34 6.93
N ASN A 75 7.63 -15.74 7.78
CA ASN A 75 8.55 -14.82 8.44
C ASN A 75 9.70 -14.49 7.48
N ILE A 76 9.97 -13.21 7.27
CA ILE A 76 10.92 -12.76 6.24
C ILE A 76 12.33 -12.70 6.87
N PRO A 77 13.26 -13.58 6.47
CA PRO A 77 14.60 -13.60 7.05
C PRO A 77 15.40 -12.35 6.67
N ASN A 78 16.43 -12.04 7.46
CA ASN A 78 17.34 -10.92 7.18
C ASN A 78 17.98 -11.10 5.78
N PRO A 79 17.95 -10.05 4.94
CA PRO A 79 18.51 -10.13 3.60
C PRO A 79 20.04 -10.27 3.60
N PRO A 80 20.64 -10.94 2.59
CA PRO A 80 22.08 -10.94 2.36
C PRO A 80 22.58 -9.54 1.96
N GLU A 81 23.88 -9.32 2.07
CA GLU A 81 24.53 -8.03 1.78
C GLU A 81 24.29 -7.52 0.35
N CYS A 82 24.13 -8.42 -0.62
CA CYS A 82 23.81 -8.04 -2.00
C CYS A 82 22.43 -7.40 -2.16
N VAL A 83 21.49 -7.63 -1.24
CA VAL A 83 20.17 -7.00 -1.27
C VAL A 83 20.26 -5.64 -0.59
N ILE A 84 20.30 -4.58 -1.40
CA ILE A 84 20.51 -3.21 -0.93
C ILE A 84 19.24 -2.56 -0.40
N ARG A 85 18.07 -3.07 -0.82
CA ARG A 85 16.77 -2.51 -0.48
C ARG A 85 15.72 -3.59 -0.57
N MET A 86 14.83 -3.64 0.41
CA MET A 86 13.72 -4.58 0.46
C MET A 86 12.44 -3.85 0.85
N ILE A 87 11.36 -4.18 0.16
CA ILE A 87 10.04 -3.58 0.32
C ILE A 87 9.06 -4.73 0.50
N ILE A 88 8.38 -4.73 1.64
CA ILE A 88 7.37 -5.74 1.94
C ILE A 88 6.01 -5.13 1.66
N ARG A 89 5.20 -5.84 0.86
CA ARG A 89 3.90 -5.37 0.40
C ARG A 89 2.84 -6.38 0.82
N VAL A 90 1.88 -5.92 1.61
CA VAL A 90 0.77 -6.76 2.08
C VAL A 90 -0.54 -6.17 1.57
N LYS A 91 -1.33 -6.99 0.88
CA LYS A 91 -2.71 -6.66 0.53
C LYS A 91 -3.64 -7.40 1.48
N PHE A 92 -4.63 -6.74 2.05
CA PHE A 92 -5.47 -7.33 3.09
C PHE A 92 -6.90 -6.79 3.05
N TRP A 93 -7.82 -7.49 3.73
CA TRP A 93 -9.20 -7.06 3.90
C TRP A 93 -9.41 -6.36 5.23
N TYR A 94 -10.24 -5.31 5.23
CA TYR A 94 -10.77 -4.69 6.44
C TYR A 94 -12.14 -4.10 6.12
N ASP A 95 -13.17 -4.42 6.91
CA ASP A 95 -14.57 -4.03 6.68
C ASP A 95 -14.99 -4.19 5.21
N THR A 96 -14.74 -5.38 4.63
CA THR A 96 -15.05 -5.74 3.23
C THR A 96 -14.32 -4.95 2.14
N LYS A 97 -13.42 -4.01 2.49
CA LYS A 97 -12.58 -3.25 1.57
C LYS A 97 -11.16 -3.82 1.55
N SER A 98 -10.51 -3.74 0.38
CA SER A 98 -9.12 -4.16 0.23
C SER A 98 -8.19 -2.98 0.47
N TYR A 99 -7.26 -3.13 1.41
CA TYR A 99 -6.21 -2.16 1.70
C TYR A 99 -4.84 -2.71 1.35
N LYS A 100 -3.86 -1.81 1.32
CA LYS A 100 -2.46 -2.13 1.06
C LYS A 100 -1.60 -1.55 2.16
N TYR A 101 -0.64 -2.34 2.61
CA TYR A 101 0.37 -2.00 3.58
C TYR A 101 1.74 -2.16 2.91
N ILE A 102 2.64 -1.22 3.17
CA ILE A 102 4.04 -1.27 2.72
C ILE A 102 4.91 -0.98 3.93
N THR A 103 6.00 -1.73 4.08
CA THR A 103 7.03 -1.45 5.07
C THR A 103 8.40 -1.82 4.54
N TYR A 104 9.44 -1.16 5.05
CA TYR A 104 10.84 -1.56 4.86
C TYR A 104 11.33 -2.48 5.99
N ASP A 105 10.56 -2.59 7.08
CA ASP A 105 10.93 -3.41 8.24
C ASP A 105 10.57 -4.87 8.00
N ASN A 106 11.58 -5.73 8.00
CA ASN A 106 11.40 -7.17 7.87
C ASN A 106 10.83 -7.84 9.13
N ASN A 107 10.97 -7.19 10.29
CA ASN A 107 10.43 -7.65 11.57
C ASN A 107 9.09 -6.99 11.91
N HIS A 108 8.40 -6.41 10.93
CA HIS A 108 7.12 -5.76 11.15
C HIS A 108 6.09 -6.71 11.79
N ALA A 109 5.32 -6.18 12.74
CA ALA A 109 4.22 -6.92 13.34
C ALA A 109 2.98 -6.88 12.46
N TRP A 110 2.27 -8.00 12.35
CA TRP A 110 0.95 -8.08 11.71
C TRP A 110 -0.13 -8.44 12.75
N PRO A 111 -1.28 -7.75 12.77
CA PRO A 111 -1.68 -6.61 11.93
C PRO A 111 -0.92 -5.31 12.26
N PRO A 112 -0.97 -4.30 11.37
CA PRO A 112 -0.34 -3.00 11.63
C PRO A 112 -0.81 -2.40 12.95
N ARG A 113 0.11 -1.84 13.72
CA ARG A 113 -0.19 -1.26 15.03
C ARG A 113 -1.16 -0.10 14.88
N LYS A 114 -2.27 -0.14 15.62
CA LYS A 114 -3.21 0.99 15.69
C LYS A 114 -2.59 2.10 16.52
N ARG A 115 -2.70 3.34 16.05
CA ARG A 115 -2.45 4.51 16.89
C ARG A 115 -3.49 4.58 18.02
N THR A 116 -3.03 4.91 19.22
CA THR A 116 -3.87 5.08 20.42
C THR A 116 -4.52 6.46 20.48
N ASN A 117 -4.01 7.43 19.72
CA ASN A 117 -4.43 8.82 19.79
C ASN A 117 -5.56 9.12 18.79
N MET A 118 -6.39 10.10 19.09
CA MET A 118 -7.41 10.61 18.16
C MET A 118 -6.74 11.21 16.93
N ILE A 119 -7.24 10.87 15.73
CA ILE A 119 -6.74 11.39 14.45
C ILE A 119 -7.89 12.10 13.75
N PHE A 120 -7.63 13.34 13.32
CA PHE A 120 -8.53 14.07 12.43
C PHE A 120 -8.04 13.92 11.00
N ASN A 121 -8.91 13.47 10.10
CA ASN A 121 -8.60 13.24 8.70
C ASN A 121 -9.60 13.97 7.82
N LEU A 122 -9.13 14.94 7.03
CA LEU A 122 -9.94 15.55 5.98
C LEU A 122 -9.97 14.63 4.76
N PRO A 123 -11.17 14.22 4.28
CA PRO A 123 -11.26 13.41 3.08
C PRO A 123 -10.70 14.14 1.86
N LEU A 124 -9.96 13.41 1.04
CA LEU A 124 -9.53 13.87 -0.27
C LEU A 124 -10.70 13.86 -1.25
N SER A 125 -10.89 14.95 -1.99
CA SER A 125 -11.84 15.05 -3.09
C SER A 125 -11.20 14.70 -4.44
N SER A 126 -9.90 14.94 -4.60
CA SER A 126 -9.14 14.49 -5.77
C SER A 126 -7.67 14.24 -5.45
N ALA A 127 -7.05 13.34 -6.21
CA ALA A 127 -5.62 13.14 -6.22
C ALA A 127 -5.17 12.72 -7.61
N VAL A 128 -4.30 13.50 -8.25
CA VAL A 128 -3.87 13.28 -9.62
C VAL A 128 -2.35 13.29 -9.75
N LEU A 129 -1.83 12.33 -10.51
CA LEU A 129 -0.45 12.32 -10.97
C LEU A 129 -0.31 13.33 -12.11
N LEU A 130 0.73 14.15 -12.05
CA LEU A 130 1.04 15.19 -13.04
C LEU A 130 2.22 14.76 -13.91
N ASP A 131 2.24 15.19 -15.17
CA ASP A 131 3.42 15.10 -16.04
C ASP A 131 4.41 16.25 -15.79
N GLU A 132 5.52 16.27 -16.54
CA GLU A 132 6.52 17.35 -16.53
C GLU A 132 5.92 18.74 -16.83
N GLY A 133 4.79 18.81 -17.54
CA GLY A 133 4.07 20.03 -17.88
C GLY A 133 2.95 20.39 -16.90
N ASP A 134 2.91 19.76 -15.72
CA ASP A 134 1.88 19.91 -14.68
C ASP A 134 0.45 19.57 -15.15
N LYS A 135 0.31 18.77 -16.22
CA LYS A 135 -0.99 18.30 -16.71
C LYS A 135 -1.42 17.02 -15.98
N PRO A 136 -2.70 16.88 -15.62
CA PRO A 136 -3.20 15.68 -14.95
C PRO A 136 -3.21 14.48 -15.90
N VAL A 137 -2.53 13.40 -15.51
CA VAL A 137 -2.40 12.17 -16.32
C VAL A 137 -3.24 11.02 -15.76
N LYS A 138 -3.25 10.85 -14.43
CA LYS A 138 -3.84 9.67 -13.79
C LYS A 138 -4.45 9.99 -12.43
N ASP A 139 -5.67 9.52 -12.21
CA ASP A 139 -6.30 9.56 -10.88
C ASP A 139 -5.65 8.53 -9.94
N LEU A 140 -5.29 9.00 -8.75
CA LEU A 140 -4.64 8.26 -7.68
C LEU A 140 -5.51 8.16 -6.42
N LEU A 141 -6.70 8.76 -6.37
CA LEU A 141 -7.51 8.86 -5.15
C LEU A 141 -7.78 7.49 -4.53
N CYS A 142 -8.24 6.53 -5.34
CA CYS A 142 -8.48 5.16 -4.89
C CYS A 142 -7.18 4.46 -4.47
N LYS A 143 -6.06 4.74 -5.13
CA LYS A 143 -4.78 4.12 -4.79
C LYS A 143 -4.28 4.63 -3.45
N ILE A 144 -4.25 5.95 -3.25
CA ILE A 144 -3.88 6.60 -1.99
C ILE A 144 -4.78 6.12 -0.86
N SER A 145 -6.11 6.09 -1.08
CA SER A 145 -7.05 5.60 -0.06
C SER A 145 -6.76 4.15 0.38
N ARG A 146 -6.32 3.28 -0.55
CA ARG A 146 -5.92 1.90 -0.19
C ARG A 146 -4.64 1.84 0.64
N TYR A 147 -3.68 2.74 0.40
CA TYR A 147 -2.41 2.81 1.14
C TYR A 147 -2.49 3.64 2.42
N ALA A 148 -3.45 4.55 2.53
CA ALA A 148 -3.74 5.28 3.77
C ALA A 148 -4.25 4.35 4.87
N GLY A 149 -4.78 3.18 4.47
CA GLY A 149 -5.27 2.15 5.38
C GLY A 149 -6.66 2.44 5.94
N PRO A 150 -7.19 1.55 6.80
CA PRO A 150 -8.53 1.67 7.36
C PRO A 150 -8.76 2.95 8.17
N PHE A 151 -7.71 3.51 8.76
CA PHE A 151 -7.75 4.69 9.62
C PHE A 151 -7.18 5.94 8.95
N SER A 152 -6.83 5.87 7.66
CA SER A 152 -6.27 6.96 6.87
C SER A 152 -5.03 7.62 7.48
N ASP A 153 -4.19 6.85 8.18
CA ASP A 153 -2.99 7.31 8.90
C ASP A 153 -1.68 6.81 8.29
N PHE A 154 -1.76 6.13 7.13
CA PHE A 154 -0.62 5.53 6.43
C PHE A 154 0.22 4.62 7.32
N TYR A 155 -0.40 4.02 8.35
CA TYR A 155 0.23 3.10 9.31
C TYR A 155 1.41 3.69 10.09
N ASN A 156 1.58 5.01 10.10
CA ASN A 156 2.73 5.70 10.69
C ASN A 156 4.10 5.28 10.11
N GLU A 157 4.10 4.76 8.88
CA GLU A 157 5.32 4.29 8.24
C GLU A 157 5.92 5.38 7.36
N LYS A 158 7.25 5.53 7.43
CA LYS A 158 8.00 6.50 6.62
C LYS A 158 8.42 5.86 5.30
N ILE A 159 7.46 5.69 4.39
CA ILE A 159 7.66 5.07 3.07
C ILE A 159 7.71 6.15 2.00
N GLU A 160 8.64 6.02 1.06
CA GLU A 160 8.75 6.92 -0.09
C GLU A 160 7.56 6.74 -1.05
N ILE A 161 7.05 7.84 -1.63
CA ILE A 161 5.90 7.80 -2.54
C ILE A 161 6.19 6.95 -3.78
N LYS A 162 7.41 7.00 -4.32
CA LYS A 162 7.82 6.16 -5.44
C LYS A 162 7.53 4.67 -5.20
N ASP A 163 7.70 4.19 -3.97
CA ASP A 163 7.45 2.79 -3.65
C ASP A 163 5.97 2.45 -3.53
N MET A 164 5.07 3.44 -3.46
CA MET A 164 3.65 3.18 -3.66
C MET A 164 3.39 2.67 -5.08
N PHE A 165 4.25 2.99 -6.04
CA PHE A 165 4.20 2.56 -7.43
C PHE A 165 5.14 1.37 -7.68
N TRP A 166 4.95 0.76 -8.85
CA TRP A 166 5.78 -0.34 -9.36
C TRP A 166 6.53 0.12 -10.61
N TYR A 167 6.80 1.43 -10.70
CA TYR A 167 7.42 2.01 -11.88
C TYR A 167 8.94 2.07 -11.70
N GLU A 168 9.64 2.08 -12.82
CA GLU A 168 11.08 2.34 -12.88
C GLU A 168 11.39 3.81 -12.63
N ASP A 169 12.62 4.10 -12.20
CA ASP A 169 13.03 5.46 -11.84
C ASP A 169 12.91 6.47 -13.00
N SER A 170 13.11 6.01 -14.23
CA SER A 170 12.93 6.79 -15.47
C SER A 170 11.48 7.28 -15.66
N THR A 171 10.50 6.55 -15.11
CA THR A 171 9.09 6.91 -15.22
C THR A 171 8.73 8.06 -14.29
N TYR A 172 9.41 8.19 -13.15
CA TYR A 172 9.19 9.31 -12.22
C TYR A 172 9.76 10.63 -12.75
N GLU A 173 10.63 10.60 -13.76
CA GLU A 173 11.06 11.83 -14.44
C GLU A 173 9.90 12.42 -15.25
N LYS A 174 9.17 11.54 -15.96
CA LYS A 174 7.99 11.91 -16.75
C LYS A 174 6.79 12.29 -15.89
N PHE A 175 6.71 11.72 -14.69
CA PHE A 175 5.59 11.92 -13.76
C PHE A 175 6.07 12.33 -12.36
N PRO A 176 6.61 13.56 -12.21
CA PRO A 176 7.36 13.94 -11.02
C PRO A 176 6.48 14.30 -9.83
N LYS A 177 5.21 14.68 -10.03
CA LYS A 177 4.39 15.31 -8.97
C LYS A 177 3.02 14.67 -8.83
N ILE A 178 2.49 14.71 -7.60
CA ILE A 178 1.10 14.40 -7.28
C ILE A 178 0.45 15.66 -6.72
N LYS A 179 -0.70 16.02 -7.26
CA LYS A 179 -1.54 17.10 -6.74
C LYS A 179 -2.77 16.50 -6.06
N ILE A 180 -2.97 16.85 -4.81
CA ILE A 180 -4.11 16.40 -3.99
C ILE A 180 -4.99 17.60 -3.61
N LYS A 181 -6.29 17.35 -3.45
CA LYS A 181 -7.30 18.33 -3.05
C LYS A 181 -8.21 17.72 -1.99
N ASN A 182 -8.53 18.44 -0.91
CA ASN A 182 -9.53 18.01 0.06
C ASN A 182 -10.95 18.47 -0.30
N ILE A 183 -11.94 18.07 0.48
CA ILE A 183 -13.35 18.49 0.33
C ILE A 183 -13.57 19.99 0.57
N VAL A 184 -12.66 20.67 1.29
CA VAL A 184 -12.73 22.12 1.58
C VAL A 184 -12.09 22.95 0.46
N GLY A 185 -11.41 22.31 -0.49
CA GLY A 185 -10.79 22.95 -1.65
C GLY A 185 -9.31 23.32 -1.49
N MET A 186 -8.67 22.96 -0.37
CA MET A 186 -7.23 23.12 -0.17
C MET A 186 -6.47 22.15 -1.08
N ASN A 187 -5.39 22.63 -1.69
CA ASN A 187 -4.54 21.85 -2.59
C ASN A 187 -3.11 21.74 -2.04
N LYS A 188 -2.47 20.59 -2.27
CA LYS A 188 -1.05 20.37 -2.02
C LYS A 188 -0.44 19.64 -3.21
N THR A 189 0.77 20.02 -3.59
CA THR A 189 1.55 19.33 -4.62
C THR A 189 2.78 18.72 -3.96
N ILE A 190 3.04 17.45 -4.23
CA ILE A 190 4.09 16.66 -3.59
C ILE A 190 4.92 15.99 -4.68
N ASP A 191 6.24 15.98 -4.50
CA ASP A 191 7.17 15.31 -5.39
C ASP A 191 7.19 13.79 -5.13
N VAL A 192 7.17 13.00 -6.20
CA VAL A 192 7.07 11.53 -6.14
C VAL A 192 8.38 10.87 -5.72
N LYS A 193 9.52 11.45 -6.10
CA LYS A 193 10.85 10.86 -5.82
C LYS A 193 11.28 11.11 -4.38
N THR A 194 10.95 12.28 -3.84
CA THR A 194 11.45 12.75 -2.54
C THR A 194 10.41 12.72 -1.42
N GLY A 195 9.12 12.75 -1.76
CA GLY A 195 8.05 12.77 -0.78
C GLY A 195 7.78 11.41 -0.14
N TYR A 196 7.14 11.44 1.03
CA TYR A 196 6.69 10.25 1.76
C TYR A 196 5.19 10.04 1.62
N ILE A 197 4.72 8.81 1.75
CA ILE A 197 3.27 8.50 1.67
C ILE A 197 2.48 9.25 2.73
N SER A 198 3.08 9.53 3.89
CA SER A 198 2.50 10.35 4.96
C SER A 198 2.25 11.80 4.51
N ASP A 199 3.01 12.31 3.53
CA ASP A 199 2.83 13.67 3.01
C ASP A 199 1.58 13.79 2.13
N LEU A 200 1.00 12.68 1.69
CA LEU A 200 -0.28 12.64 0.98
C LEU A 200 -1.47 12.92 1.91
N HIS A 201 -1.22 13.00 3.21
CA HIS A 201 -2.15 13.54 4.18
C HIS A 201 -2.18 15.07 4.07
N LEU A 202 -3.39 15.63 3.97
CA LEU A 202 -3.59 17.08 4.04
C LEU A 202 -3.83 17.48 5.51
N PRO A 203 -3.22 18.59 5.98
CA PRO A 203 -3.49 19.13 7.31
C PRO A 203 -4.96 19.50 7.49
#